data_AF-F9XQN5-F1
#
_entry.id   AF-F9XQN5-F1
#
_cell.length_a   1.000
_cell.length_b   1.000
_cell.length_c   1.000
_cell.angle_alpha   90.00
_cell.angle_beta   90.00
_cell.angle_gamma   90.00
#
_symmetry.space_group_name_H-M   'P 1'
#
loop_
_entity.id
_entity.type
_entity.pdbx_description
1 polymer ?
#
loop_
_entity_poly.entity_id
_entity_poly.type
_entity_poly.pdbx_seq_one_letter_code
_entity_poly.pdbx_strand_id
1 'polypeptide(L)'
;MADFAECLIALSLLAVLPLVRRYAYEAFLYSHLALAIILAIVLWEHLQLKRRFSKILLLLASVSFLITSALSYLHQAYRNISWTSSGLKLVRACWSQRFGDSLIVELKLSRSLHVIPGQHIFLTFLTLRYGSMFQRHPLMVTWWRTLPGETEARSIFVVIRQQRGWTRRLLTSQSSFTGCAAWIDGPFGTSYDLQEYGTVLMFASGDGIFAQLPFIKSLTEDSKRAAIKTRRIKLVWQTEEYHGQLQQWMQSILDDEEVSLEVSRKCTDGDDILTNEC
;
A
#
# COMPACT_ATOMS: atom_id res chain seq x y z
N MET A 1 9.85 -37.22 -24.54
CA MET A 1 8.87 -36.31 -25.20
C MET A 1 7.77 -35.87 -24.23
N ALA A 2 7.29 -36.72 -23.32
CA ALA A 2 6.30 -36.36 -22.30
C ALA A 2 6.75 -35.18 -21.41
N ASP A 3 7.96 -35.24 -20.85
CA ASP A 3 8.50 -34.21 -19.95
C ASP A 3 8.63 -32.82 -20.60
N PHE A 4 8.80 -32.78 -21.93
CA PHE A 4 8.87 -31.52 -22.68
C PHE A 4 7.49 -30.90 -22.85
N ALA A 5 6.47 -31.70 -23.12
CA ALA A 5 5.08 -31.25 -23.21
C ALA A 5 4.58 -30.75 -21.84
N GLU A 6 4.93 -31.43 -20.75
CA GLU A 6 4.58 -31.02 -19.38
C GLU A 6 5.18 -29.65 -19.02
N CYS A 7 6.46 -29.42 -19.36
CA CYS A 7 7.10 -28.11 -19.19
C CYS A 7 6.37 -27.01 -19.97
N LEU A 8 6.00 -27.30 -21.22
CA LEU A 8 5.39 -26.33 -22.13
C LEU A 8 3.95 -26.00 -21.71
N ILE A 9 3.21 -27.00 -21.22
CA ILE A 9 1.87 -26.83 -20.65
C ILE A 9 1.96 -26.01 -19.36
N ALA A 10 2.89 -26.33 -18.44
CA ALA A 10 3.08 -25.57 -17.21
C ALA A 10 3.43 -24.10 -17.48
N LEU A 11 4.34 -23.83 -18.43
CA LEU A 11 4.70 -22.48 -18.88
C LEU A 11 3.51 -21.73 -19.49
N SER A 12 2.72 -22.41 -20.33
CA SER A 12 1.53 -21.81 -20.96
C SER A 12 0.46 -21.46 -19.93
N LEU A 13 0.21 -22.32 -18.94
CA LEU A 13 -0.71 -22.06 -17.84
C LEU A 13 -0.22 -20.89 -16.98
N LEU A 14 1.09 -20.85 -16.67
CA LEU A 14 1.70 -19.75 -15.92
C LEU A 14 1.56 -18.40 -16.65
N ALA A 15 1.63 -18.40 -17.99
CA ALA A 15 1.50 -17.21 -18.83
C ALA A 15 0.05 -16.73 -18.98
N VAL A 16 -0.94 -17.64 -18.92
CA VAL A 16 -2.37 -17.32 -19.09
C VAL A 16 -3.02 -16.89 -17.77
N LEU A 17 -2.58 -17.44 -16.63
CA LEU A 17 -3.15 -17.12 -15.30
C LEU A 17 -3.23 -15.63 -14.94
N PRO A 18 -2.28 -14.75 -15.31
CA PRO A 18 -2.37 -13.31 -15.05
C PRO A 18 -3.62 -12.65 -15.66
N LEU A 19 -4.21 -13.22 -16.72
CA LEU A 19 -5.47 -12.73 -17.31
C LEU A 19 -6.66 -12.97 -16.37
N VAL A 20 -6.61 -14.05 -15.57
CA VAL A 20 -7.65 -14.44 -14.60
C VAL A 20 -7.57 -13.62 -13.31
N ARG A 21 -6.44 -12.93 -13.06
CA ARG A 21 -6.17 -12.11 -11.87
C ARG A 21 -7.28 -11.09 -11.58
N ARG A 22 -7.94 -10.55 -12.62
CA ARG A 22 -9.00 -9.54 -12.48
C ARG A 22 -10.27 -10.07 -11.80
N TYR A 23 -10.54 -11.37 -11.90
CA TYR A 23 -11.77 -11.98 -11.39
C TYR A 23 -11.58 -12.70 -10.06
N ALA A 24 -10.44 -13.38 -9.89
CA ALA A 24 -10.15 -14.17 -8.69
C ALA A 24 -8.67 -14.05 -8.29
N TYR A 25 -8.31 -12.93 -7.67
CA TYR A 25 -6.93 -12.66 -7.24
C TYR A 25 -6.37 -13.74 -6.30
N GLU A 26 -7.19 -14.22 -5.34
CA GLU A 26 -6.77 -15.25 -4.38
C GLU A 26 -6.48 -16.58 -5.07
N ALA A 27 -7.37 -17.04 -5.95
CA ALA A 27 -7.18 -18.27 -6.71
C ALA A 27 -5.97 -18.17 -7.66
N PHE A 28 -5.78 -17.01 -8.29
CA PHE A 28 -4.60 -16.70 -9.10
C PHE A 28 -3.31 -16.85 -8.29
N LEU A 29 -3.24 -16.26 -7.09
CA LEU A 29 -2.04 -16.30 -6.26
C LEU A 29 -1.65 -17.74 -5.88
N TYR A 30 -2.61 -18.53 -5.39
CA TYR A 30 -2.34 -19.92 -4.98
C TYR A 30 -2.02 -20.84 -6.17
N SER A 31 -2.75 -20.72 -7.28
CA SER A 31 -2.50 -21.54 -8.48
C SER A 31 -1.15 -21.21 -9.14
N HIS A 32 -0.79 -19.92 -9.21
CA HIS A 32 0.51 -19.51 -9.74
C HIS A 32 1.66 -20.05 -8.89
N LEU A 33 1.55 -19.99 -7.56
CA LEU A 33 2.55 -20.56 -6.66
C LEU A 33 2.68 -22.08 -6.83
N ALA A 34 1.55 -22.80 -6.90
CA ALA A 34 1.56 -24.24 -7.12
C ALA A 34 2.22 -24.62 -8.45
N LEU A 35 1.88 -23.93 -9.55
CA LEU A 35 2.48 -24.17 -10.86
C LEU A 35 3.97 -23.82 -10.91
N ALA A 36 4.41 -22.77 -10.21
CA ALA A 36 5.82 -22.43 -10.13
C ALA A 36 6.62 -23.54 -9.42
N ILE A 37 6.07 -24.13 -8.34
CA ILE A 37 6.67 -25.27 -7.64
C ILE A 37 6.72 -26.50 -8.56
N ILE A 38 5.62 -26.82 -9.24
CA ILE A 38 5.56 -27.95 -10.18
C ILE A 38 6.59 -27.76 -11.30
N LEU A 39 6.65 -26.56 -11.90
CA LEU A 39 7.61 -26.26 -12.94
C LEU A 39 9.06 -26.42 -12.45
N ALA A 40 9.37 -25.99 -11.22
CA ALA A 40 10.70 -26.16 -10.64
C ALA A 40 11.07 -27.65 -10.49
N ILE A 41 10.13 -28.50 -10.04
CA ILE A 41 10.33 -29.95 -9.90
C ILE A 41 10.51 -30.61 -11.27
N VAL A 42 9.61 -30.35 -12.22
CA VAL A 42 9.69 -30.92 -13.57
C VAL A 42 10.97 -30.49 -14.28
N LEU A 43 11.37 -29.21 -14.12
CA LEU A 43 12.62 -28.71 -14.69
C LEU A 43 13.85 -29.40 -14.08
N TRP A 44 13.83 -29.70 -12.79
CA TRP A 44 14.90 -30.44 -12.12
C TRP A 44 15.04 -31.85 -12.68
N GLU A 45 13.94 -32.60 -12.77
CA GLU A 45 13.93 -33.96 -13.32
C GLU A 45 14.30 -33.97 -14.82
N HIS A 46 13.76 -33.04 -15.61
CA HIS A 46 14.09 -32.92 -17.03
C HIS A 46 15.58 -32.63 -17.27
N LEU A 47 16.21 -31.86 -16.38
CA LEU A 47 17.64 -31.59 -16.45
C LEU A 47 18.50 -32.79 -16.05
N GLN A 48 17.97 -33.79 -15.32
CA GLN A 48 18.76 -34.97 -14.94
C GLN A 48 19.32 -35.70 -16.17
N LEU A 49 18.56 -35.69 -17.27
CA LEU A 49 18.85 -36.34 -18.55
C LEU A 49 19.73 -35.49 -19.50
N LYS A 50 20.10 -34.26 -19.12
CA LYS A 50 20.83 -33.29 -19.99
C LYS A 50 22.22 -32.90 -19.46
N ARG A 51 23.00 -32.21 -20.32
CA ARG A 51 24.39 -31.76 -20.09
C ARG A 51 24.58 -31.05 -18.74
N ARG A 52 25.72 -31.31 -18.08
CA ARG A 52 26.12 -30.72 -16.77
C ARG A 52 26.01 -29.20 -16.71
N PHE A 53 26.26 -28.50 -17.82
CA PHE A 53 26.20 -27.04 -17.91
C PHE A 53 24.82 -26.47 -17.52
N SER A 54 23.72 -27.09 -17.98
CA SER A 54 22.36 -26.63 -17.67
C SER A 54 22.04 -26.77 -16.17
N LYS A 55 22.56 -27.82 -15.51
CA LYS A 55 22.38 -28.05 -14.06
C LYS A 55 23.06 -26.95 -13.24
N ILE A 56 24.26 -26.53 -13.65
CA ILE A 56 25.00 -25.46 -12.99
C ILE A 56 24.23 -24.14 -13.11
N LEU A 57 23.70 -23.81 -14.29
CA LEU A 57 22.90 -22.60 -14.48
C LEU A 57 21.62 -22.59 -13.63
N LEU A 58 20.88 -23.69 -13.59
CA LEU A 58 19.67 -23.79 -12.76
C LEU A 58 20.00 -23.65 -11.26
N LEU A 59 21.09 -24.25 -10.81
CA LEU A 59 21.54 -24.15 -9.42
C LEU A 59 21.95 -22.71 -9.08
N LEU A 60 22.71 -22.03 -9.95
CA LEU A 60 23.07 -20.63 -9.77
C LEU A 60 21.83 -19.71 -9.71
N ALA A 61 20.86 -19.91 -10.61
CA ALA A 61 19.61 -19.15 -10.62
C ALA A 61 18.80 -19.37 -9.33
N SER A 62 18.69 -20.63 -8.89
CA SER A 62 17.97 -20.99 -7.65
C SER A 62 18.64 -20.40 -6.41
N VAL A 63 19.97 -20.51 -6.31
CA VAL A 63 20.75 -19.92 -5.21
C VAL A 63 20.62 -18.40 -5.19
N SER A 64 20.73 -17.75 -6.36
CA SER A 64 20.55 -16.30 -6.48
C SER A 64 19.15 -15.85 -6.02
N PHE A 65 18.10 -16.57 -6.44
CA PHE A 65 16.72 -16.32 -6.01
C PHE A 65 16.55 -16.48 -4.49
N LEU A 66 17.12 -17.54 -3.91
CA LEU A 66 17.04 -17.78 -2.46
C LEU A 66 17.78 -16.71 -1.66
N ILE A 67 18.98 -16.31 -2.08
CA ILE A 67 19.77 -15.27 -1.39
C ILE A 67 19.04 -13.92 -1.45
N THR A 68 18.58 -13.51 -2.63
CA THR A 68 17.86 -12.24 -2.80
C THR A 68 16.54 -12.22 -2.03
N SER A 69 15.82 -13.34 -2.01
CA SER A 69 14.60 -13.50 -1.20
C SER A 69 14.91 -13.42 0.29
N ALA A 70 15.92 -14.15 0.77
CA ALA A 70 16.31 -14.16 2.17
C ALA A 70 16.72 -12.76 2.65
N LEU A 71 17.54 -12.04 1.90
CA LEU A 71 17.92 -10.66 2.21
C LEU A 71 16.71 -9.73 2.27
N SER A 72 15.77 -9.89 1.34
CA SER A 72 14.54 -9.09 1.31
C SER A 72 13.66 -9.35 2.54
N TYR A 73 13.47 -10.61 2.93
CA TYR A 73 12.70 -10.97 4.13
C TYR A 73 13.41 -10.57 5.43
N LEU A 74 14.74 -10.68 5.49
CA LEU A 74 15.53 -10.22 6.63
C LEU A 74 15.44 -8.70 6.81
N HIS A 75 15.53 -7.95 5.71
CA HIS A 75 15.38 -6.50 5.73
C HIS A 75 13.96 -6.09 6.15
N GLN A 76 12.92 -6.77 5.67
CA GLN A 76 11.55 -6.57 6.15
C GLN A 76 11.41 -6.92 7.62
N ALA A 77 11.97 -8.04 8.09
CA ALA A 77 11.92 -8.44 9.50
C ALA A 77 12.61 -7.40 10.39
N TYR A 78 13.76 -6.88 9.96
CA TYR A 78 14.45 -5.80 10.65
C TYR A 78 13.56 -4.55 10.80
N ARG A 79 12.83 -4.14 9.75
CA ARG A 79 11.93 -2.98 9.80
C ARG A 79 10.70 -3.19 10.67
N ASN A 80 10.13 -4.40 10.65
CA ASN A 80 8.87 -4.72 11.33
C ASN A 80 9.05 -5.15 12.78
N ILE A 81 10.23 -5.67 13.14
CA ILE A 81 10.52 -6.24 14.45
C ILE A 81 11.59 -5.39 15.15
N SER A 82 11.24 -4.91 16.34
CA SER A 82 12.20 -4.28 17.25
C SER A 82 12.07 -4.92 18.62
N TRP A 83 13.22 -5.18 19.24
CA TRP A 83 13.28 -5.69 20.60
C TRP A 83 13.44 -4.51 21.55
N THR A 84 12.55 -4.38 22.52
CA THR A 84 12.61 -3.33 23.56
C THR A 84 12.53 -4.00 24.93
N SER A 85 12.91 -3.29 26.01
CA SER A 85 12.85 -3.80 27.38
C SER A 85 11.44 -4.27 27.81
N SER A 86 10.38 -3.84 27.11
CA SER A 86 8.99 -4.26 27.31
C SER A 86 8.55 -5.44 26.43
N GLY A 87 9.47 -6.06 25.69
CA GLY A 87 9.22 -7.22 24.82
C GLY A 87 9.28 -6.92 23.32
N LEU A 88 8.69 -7.81 22.52
CA LEU A 88 8.67 -7.72 21.06
C LEU A 88 7.76 -6.59 20.59
N LYS A 89 8.34 -5.57 19.94
CA LYS A 89 7.60 -4.48 19.32
C LYS A 89 7.39 -4.79 17.83
N LEU A 90 6.15 -5.07 17.47
CA LEU A 90 5.69 -5.21 16.09
C LEU A 90 4.95 -3.96 15.63
N VAL A 91 4.82 -3.79 14.31
CA VAL A 91 3.89 -2.83 13.73
C VAL A 91 2.48 -3.21 14.18
N ARG A 92 1.72 -2.22 14.66
CA ARG A 92 0.34 -2.43 15.12
C ARG A 92 -0.57 -1.34 14.60
N ALA A 93 -1.79 -1.73 14.23
CA ALA A 93 -2.86 -0.78 14.02
C ALA A 93 -3.27 -0.21 15.38
N CYS A 94 -3.13 1.10 15.59
CA CYS A 94 -3.45 1.76 16.86
C CYS A 94 -4.80 2.45 16.83
N TRP A 95 -5.28 2.77 15.64
CA TRP A 95 -6.55 3.42 15.43
C TRP A 95 -7.10 3.02 14.07
N SER A 96 -8.42 2.91 13.97
CA SER A 96 -9.11 2.68 12.71
C SER A 96 -10.49 3.31 12.75
N GLN A 97 -10.85 4.04 11.71
CA GLN A 97 -12.19 4.61 11.55
C GLN A 97 -12.70 4.40 10.13
N ARG A 98 -13.98 4.05 10.04
CA ARG A 98 -14.68 3.84 8.79
C ARG A 98 -15.41 5.12 8.38
N PHE A 99 -15.28 5.47 7.10
CA PHE A 99 -15.93 6.58 6.42
C PHE A 99 -16.59 6.02 5.15
N GLY A 100 -17.88 5.70 5.24
CA GLY A 100 -18.60 5.05 4.14
C GLY A 100 -18.00 3.70 3.76
N ASP A 101 -17.53 3.59 2.53
CA ASP A 101 -16.86 2.42 1.97
C ASP A 101 -15.33 2.41 2.21
N SER A 102 -14.78 3.47 2.77
CA SER A 102 -13.34 3.62 3.03
C SER A 102 -13.03 3.48 4.52
N LEU A 103 -11.96 2.75 4.85
CA LEU A 103 -11.45 2.60 6.21
C LEU A 103 -10.06 3.20 6.30
N ILE A 104 -9.88 4.17 7.19
CA ILE A 104 -8.56 4.72 7.49
C ILE A 104 -8.00 3.95 8.68
N VAL A 105 -6.76 3.49 8.55
CA VAL A 105 -6.04 2.78 9.61
C VAL A 105 -4.73 3.51 9.90
N GLU A 106 -4.51 3.84 11.18
CA GLU A 106 -3.23 4.34 11.66
C GLU A 106 -2.36 3.17 12.14
N LEU A 107 -1.20 3.01 11.52
CA LEU A 107 -0.21 1.99 11.84
C LEU A 107 0.94 2.64 12.61
N LYS A 108 1.16 2.20 13.85
CA LYS A 108 2.34 2.58 14.63
C LYS A 108 3.51 1.69 14.22
N LEU A 109 4.56 2.32 13.72
CA LEU A 109 5.72 1.63 13.20
C LEU A 109 6.62 1.14 14.34
N SER A 110 7.26 -0.01 14.11
CA SER A 110 8.23 -0.55 15.06
C SER A 110 9.50 0.28 15.07
N ARG A 111 10.02 0.58 13.87
CA ARG A 111 11.12 1.50 13.59
C ARG A 111 10.61 2.69 12.79
N SER A 112 11.30 3.83 12.88
CA SER A 112 10.99 5.00 12.08
C SER A 112 11.20 4.70 10.59
N LEU A 113 10.42 5.36 9.74
CA LEU A 113 10.44 5.15 8.30
C LEU A 113 10.46 6.49 7.58
N HIS A 114 11.43 6.70 6.70
CA HIS A 114 11.39 7.84 5.80
C HIS A 114 10.34 7.58 4.71
N VAL A 115 9.31 8.43 4.65
CA VAL A 115 8.20 8.34 3.71
C VAL A 115 8.20 9.60 2.85
N ILE A 116 7.99 9.41 1.55
CA ILE A 116 7.90 10.48 0.57
C ILE A 116 6.47 10.51 -0.01
N PRO A 117 5.92 11.68 -0.39
CA PRO A 117 4.64 11.75 -1.07
C PRO A 117 4.50 10.82 -2.28
N GLY A 118 3.30 10.27 -2.48
CA GLY A 118 3.00 9.36 -3.60
C GLY A 118 3.46 7.91 -3.39
N GLN A 119 4.09 7.59 -2.26
CA GLN A 119 4.51 6.23 -1.96
C GLN A 119 3.35 5.33 -1.47
N HIS A 120 3.49 4.04 -1.75
CA HIS A 120 2.61 2.99 -1.27
C HIS A 120 3.41 1.92 -0.52
N ILE A 121 2.73 1.19 0.34
CA ILE A 121 3.27 0.07 1.09
C ILE A 121 2.44 -1.17 0.83
N PHE A 122 3.05 -2.34 0.95
CA PHE A 122 2.32 -3.60 1.01
C PHE A 122 2.05 -3.95 2.47
N LEU A 123 0.78 -3.96 2.84
CA LEU A 123 0.33 -4.29 4.18
C LEU A 123 -0.18 -5.73 4.24
N THR A 124 0.21 -6.44 5.31
CA THR A 124 -0.30 -7.78 5.65
C THR A 124 -0.71 -7.77 7.11
N PHE A 125 -1.95 -8.12 7.43
CA PHE A 125 -2.37 -8.28 8.82
C PHE A 125 -2.04 -9.70 9.31
N LEU A 126 -1.35 -9.79 10.43
CA LEU A 126 -0.87 -11.06 10.98
C LEU A 126 -1.93 -11.73 11.87
N THR A 127 -2.82 -10.99 12.52
CA THR A 127 -3.75 -11.52 13.52
C THR A 127 -5.15 -11.85 12.98
N LEU A 128 -5.42 -11.62 11.69
CA LEU A 128 -6.76 -11.84 11.12
C LEU A 128 -6.97 -13.31 10.72
N ARG A 129 -8.08 -13.90 11.22
CA ARG A 129 -8.43 -15.34 11.16
C ARG A 129 -8.62 -15.94 9.75
N TYR A 130 -8.66 -15.15 8.69
CA TYR A 130 -9.14 -15.56 7.35
C TYR A 130 -8.03 -15.74 6.30
N GLY A 131 -6.88 -16.33 6.66
CA GLY A 131 -5.78 -16.54 5.69
C GLY A 131 -5.09 -15.24 5.22
N SER A 132 -5.35 -14.12 5.91
CA SER A 132 -4.79 -12.79 5.63
C SER A 132 -3.27 -12.73 5.71
N MET A 133 -2.63 -13.67 6.43
CA MET A 133 -1.18 -13.67 6.64
C MET A 133 -0.37 -13.79 5.34
N PHE A 134 -0.97 -14.31 4.27
CA PHE A 134 -0.30 -14.50 2.98
C PHE A 134 -0.72 -13.48 1.92
N GLN A 135 -1.65 -12.58 2.26
CA GLN A 135 -2.13 -11.57 1.32
C GLN A 135 -1.44 -10.23 1.61
N ARG A 136 -0.73 -9.72 0.59
CA ARG A 136 -0.04 -8.45 0.63
C ARG A 136 -0.86 -7.44 -0.16
N HIS A 137 -1.40 -6.44 0.53
CA HIS A 137 -2.26 -5.45 -0.11
C HIS A 137 -1.49 -4.16 -0.36
N PRO A 138 -1.36 -3.72 -1.61
CA PRO A 138 -0.78 -2.41 -1.89
C PRO A 138 -1.75 -1.34 -1.41
N LEU A 139 -1.32 -0.54 -0.44
CA LEU A 139 -2.07 0.57 0.11
C LEU A 139 -1.21 1.83 0.00
N MET A 140 -1.81 2.90 -0.49
CA MET A 140 -1.15 4.19 -0.53
C MET A 140 -1.00 4.74 0.88
N VAL A 141 0.17 5.33 1.18
CA VAL A 141 0.36 6.07 2.42
C VAL A 141 -0.31 7.42 2.22
N THR A 142 -1.29 7.74 3.06
CA THR A 142 -2.14 8.93 2.91
C THR A 142 -1.71 10.07 3.83
N TRP A 143 -1.13 9.73 4.97
CA TRP A 143 -0.55 10.68 5.92
C TRP A 143 0.49 10.00 6.80
N TRP A 144 1.30 10.77 7.51
CA TRP A 144 2.21 10.26 8.53
C TRP A 144 2.40 11.25 9.67
N ARG A 145 2.78 10.75 10.85
CA ARG A 145 3.17 11.57 12.00
C ARG A 145 4.65 11.39 12.27
N THR A 146 5.34 12.50 12.42
CA THR A 146 6.73 12.62 12.85
C THR A 146 6.77 13.05 14.31
N LEU A 147 7.90 12.81 14.97
CA LEU A 147 8.16 13.43 16.28
C LEU A 147 8.74 14.83 16.07
N PRO A 148 8.56 15.76 17.02
CA PRO A 148 9.19 17.09 16.94
C PRO A 148 10.70 16.96 16.76
N GLY A 149 11.22 17.54 15.67
CA GLY A 149 12.64 17.48 15.32
C GLY A 149 13.10 16.22 14.56
N GLU A 150 12.24 15.23 14.35
CA GLU A 150 12.51 14.07 13.48
C GLU A 150 11.89 14.27 12.09
N THR A 151 12.59 13.81 11.04
CA THR A 151 12.07 13.79 9.65
C THR A 151 11.45 12.45 9.28
N GLU A 152 11.62 11.42 10.11
CA GLU A 152 11.13 10.07 9.84
C GLU A 152 9.76 9.83 10.51
N ALA A 153 8.89 9.12 9.80
CA ALA A 153 7.56 8.78 10.28
C ALA A 153 7.62 7.75 11.41
N ARG A 154 6.84 7.97 12.48
CA ARG A 154 6.60 7.01 13.57
C ARG A 154 5.25 6.31 13.44
N SER A 155 4.27 6.98 12.86
CA SER A 155 3.02 6.36 12.43
C SER A 155 2.66 6.80 11.02
N ILE A 156 1.99 5.91 10.31
CA ILE A 156 1.51 6.13 8.95
C ILE A 156 0.02 5.83 8.89
N PHE A 157 -0.69 6.56 8.05
CA PHE A 157 -2.10 6.37 7.76
C PHE A 157 -2.21 5.72 6.39
N VAL A 158 -3.05 4.70 6.32
CA VAL A 158 -3.40 4.03 5.07
C VAL A 158 -4.90 3.95 4.94
N VAL A 159 -5.38 3.99 3.70
CA VAL A 159 -6.80 3.89 3.39
C VAL A 159 -7.09 2.58 2.68
N ILE A 160 -8.08 1.87 3.18
CA ILE A 160 -8.57 0.59 2.68
C ILE A 160 -9.99 0.81 2.18
N ARG A 161 -10.18 0.83 0.86
CA ARG A 161 -11.51 0.88 0.25
C ARG A 161 -12.13 -0.52 0.21
N GLN A 162 -13.43 -0.61 0.46
CA GLN A 162 -14.19 -1.84 0.28
C GLN A 162 -14.25 -2.23 -1.19
N GLN A 163 -13.47 -3.25 -1.55
CA GLN A 163 -13.57 -3.94 -2.84
C GLN A 163 -14.10 -5.37 -2.68
N ARG A 164 -14.54 -5.98 -3.80
CA ARG A 164 -15.00 -7.38 -3.84
C ARG A 164 -13.90 -8.31 -3.30
N GLY A 165 -14.30 -9.36 -2.56
CA GLY A 165 -13.37 -10.35 -2.00
C GLY A 165 -12.96 -10.09 -0.55
N TRP A 166 -11.65 -10.17 -0.26
CA TRP A 166 -11.10 -10.10 1.09
C TRP A 166 -11.37 -8.77 1.80
N THR A 167 -11.20 -7.63 1.11
CA THR A 167 -11.49 -6.29 1.67
C THR A 167 -12.94 -6.15 2.11
N ARG A 168 -13.89 -6.75 1.39
CA ARG A 168 -15.30 -6.82 1.83
C ARG A 168 -15.44 -7.64 3.10
N ARG A 169 -14.79 -8.80 3.21
CA ARG A 169 -14.84 -9.63 4.43
C ARG A 169 -14.22 -8.92 5.62
N LEU A 170 -13.11 -8.21 5.38
CA LEU A 170 -12.39 -7.42 6.37
C LEU A 170 -13.21 -6.25 6.90
N LEU A 171 -13.95 -5.54 6.03
CA LEU A 171 -14.75 -4.39 6.41
C LEU A 171 -16.14 -4.74 6.95
N THR A 172 -16.64 -5.94 6.65
CA THR A 172 -17.89 -6.46 7.24
C THR A 172 -17.69 -6.97 8.67
N SER A 173 -16.49 -7.44 9.02
CA SER A 173 -16.21 -7.77 10.43
C SER A 173 -15.99 -6.48 11.22
N GLN A 174 -16.93 -6.17 12.12
CA GLN A 174 -16.92 -5.00 13.00
C GLN A 174 -15.79 -5.03 14.06
N SER A 175 -14.86 -5.99 13.96
CA SER A 175 -13.70 -6.10 14.82
C SER A 175 -12.75 -4.94 14.55
N SER A 176 -12.57 -4.08 15.54
CA SER A 176 -11.59 -2.98 15.51
C SER A 176 -10.22 -3.49 15.05
N PHE A 177 -9.65 -2.89 14.00
CA PHE A 177 -8.27 -3.18 13.58
C PHE A 177 -7.28 -2.81 14.68
N THR A 178 -7.70 -1.94 15.61
CA THR A 178 -6.97 -1.56 16.81
C THR A 178 -6.43 -2.78 17.56
N GLY A 179 -5.11 -2.80 17.73
CA GLY A 179 -4.36 -3.87 18.38
C GLY A 179 -3.85 -4.96 17.45
N CYS A 180 -4.32 -5.04 16.20
CA CYS A 180 -3.87 -6.06 15.25
C CYS A 180 -2.40 -5.85 14.88
N ALA A 181 -1.64 -6.94 14.93
CA ALA A 181 -0.27 -6.94 14.43
C ALA A 181 -0.27 -6.92 12.90
N ALA A 182 0.60 -6.12 12.33
CA ALA A 182 0.74 -5.98 10.89
C ALA A 182 2.20 -6.16 10.45
N TRP A 183 2.37 -6.45 9.18
CA TRP A 183 3.65 -6.54 8.49
C TRP A 183 3.62 -5.61 7.29
N ILE A 184 4.60 -4.71 7.25
CA ILE A 184 4.75 -3.70 6.21
C ILE A 184 5.93 -4.07 5.33
N ASP A 185 5.74 -4.00 4.02
CA ASP A 185 6.83 -3.97 3.05
C ASP A 185 6.79 -2.68 2.24
N GLY A 186 7.96 -2.09 2.02
CA GLY A 186 8.14 -0.78 1.42
C GLY A 186 8.89 0.21 2.32
N PRO A 187 8.79 1.51 2.04
CA PRO A 187 7.88 2.14 1.08
C PRO A 187 8.33 1.98 -0.37
N PHE A 188 7.37 1.99 -1.29
CA PHE A 188 7.56 1.86 -2.73
C PHE A 188 6.93 3.04 -3.46
N GLY A 189 7.42 3.31 -4.66
CA GLY A 189 6.94 4.41 -5.49
C GLY A 189 7.85 5.62 -5.46
N THR A 190 7.49 6.58 -6.29
CA THR A 190 8.26 7.80 -6.57
C THR A 190 7.41 9.02 -6.28
N SER A 191 8.07 10.11 -5.93
CA SER A 191 7.44 11.41 -5.76
C SER A 191 7.60 12.28 -6.99
N TYR A 192 6.82 13.35 -7.03
CA TYR A 192 6.96 14.43 -8.00
C TYR A 192 7.53 15.65 -7.28
N ASP A 193 8.46 16.34 -7.94
CA ASP A 193 8.96 17.60 -7.43
C ASP A 193 7.95 18.71 -7.73
N LEU A 194 7.30 19.20 -6.67
CA LEU A 194 6.33 20.28 -6.72
C LEU A 194 6.87 21.57 -6.09
N GLN A 195 8.10 21.54 -5.56
CA GLN A 195 8.65 22.59 -4.70
C GLN A 195 9.05 23.86 -5.46
N GLU A 196 9.34 23.73 -6.76
CA GLU A 196 9.78 24.84 -7.62
C GLU A 196 8.62 25.71 -8.13
N TYR A 197 7.39 25.18 -8.13
CA TYR A 197 6.22 25.86 -8.67
C TYR A 197 5.65 26.85 -7.65
N GLY A 198 5.35 28.08 -8.08
CA GLY A 198 4.77 29.10 -7.21
C GLY A 198 3.32 28.79 -6.77
N THR A 199 2.54 28.10 -7.61
CA THR A 199 1.17 27.67 -7.31
C THR A 199 0.96 26.24 -7.79
N VAL A 200 0.45 25.38 -6.91
CA VAL A 200 0.15 23.96 -7.20
C VAL A 200 -1.36 23.77 -7.16
N LEU A 201 -1.93 23.30 -8.27
CA LEU A 201 -3.35 22.97 -8.39
C LEU A 201 -3.51 21.46 -8.37
N MET A 202 -4.29 20.96 -7.41
CA MET A 202 -4.51 19.54 -7.18
C MET A 202 -5.97 19.20 -7.47
N PHE A 203 -6.19 18.12 -8.20
CA PHE A 203 -7.53 17.64 -8.52
C PHE A 203 -7.73 16.26 -7.89
N ALA A 204 -8.88 16.10 -7.24
CA ALA A 204 -9.27 14.83 -6.63
C ALA A 204 -10.74 14.52 -6.94
N SER A 205 -11.02 13.25 -7.17
CA SER A 205 -12.39 12.72 -7.30
C SER A 205 -12.59 11.56 -6.32
N GLY A 206 -13.66 11.58 -5.53
CA GLY A 206 -13.96 10.56 -4.51
C GLY A 206 -12.77 10.35 -3.56
N ASP A 207 -12.37 9.09 -3.37
CA ASP A 207 -11.19 8.70 -2.56
C ASP A 207 -9.84 9.17 -3.14
N GLY A 208 -9.81 9.72 -4.36
CA GLY A 208 -8.59 10.27 -4.96
C GLY A 208 -7.97 11.40 -4.14
N ILE A 209 -8.72 11.99 -3.20
CA ILE A 209 -8.21 12.95 -2.22
C ILE A 209 -7.05 12.40 -1.39
N PHE A 210 -7.12 11.13 -1.02
CA PHE A 210 -6.11 10.49 -0.19
C PHE A 210 -4.74 10.41 -0.86
N ALA A 211 -4.69 10.47 -2.19
CA ALA A 211 -3.45 10.55 -2.94
C ALA A 211 -2.82 11.95 -2.93
N GLN A 212 -3.62 12.99 -2.70
CA GLN A 212 -3.17 14.38 -2.65
C GLN A 212 -2.65 14.76 -1.25
N LEU A 213 -3.21 14.17 -0.19
CA LEU A 213 -2.85 14.47 1.20
C LEU A 213 -1.33 14.38 1.50
N PRO A 214 -0.59 13.35 1.04
CA PRO A 214 0.86 13.29 1.23
C PRO A 214 1.61 14.49 0.67
N PHE A 215 1.20 14.97 -0.50
CA PHE A 215 1.83 16.13 -1.15
C PHE A 215 1.50 17.42 -0.42
N ILE A 216 0.24 17.58 0.03
CA ILE A 216 -0.16 18.73 0.86
C ILE A 216 0.69 18.77 2.13
N LYS A 217 0.89 17.62 2.80
CA LYS A 217 1.75 17.52 3.98
C LYS A 217 3.17 18.00 3.70
N SER A 218 3.84 17.38 2.73
CA SER A 218 5.25 17.68 2.42
C SER A 218 5.43 19.14 2.02
N LEU A 219 4.57 19.66 1.13
CA LEU A 219 4.65 21.06 0.71
C LEU A 219 4.42 22.02 1.88
N THR A 220 3.55 21.68 2.82
CA THR A 220 3.32 22.51 4.01
C THR A 220 4.52 22.48 4.96
N GLU A 221 5.04 21.29 5.28
CA GLU A 221 6.22 21.14 6.14
C GLU A 221 7.44 21.85 5.54
N ASP A 222 7.65 21.72 4.23
CA ASP A 222 8.76 22.36 3.53
C ASP A 222 8.56 23.89 3.40
N SER A 223 7.31 24.35 3.25
CA SER A 223 6.96 25.78 3.27
C SER A 223 7.25 26.41 4.62
N LYS A 224 6.91 25.74 5.73
CA LYS A 224 7.21 26.19 7.10
C LYS A 224 8.72 26.33 7.35
N ARG A 225 9.53 25.49 6.72
CA ARG A 225 11.00 25.55 6.78
C ARG A 225 11.61 26.57 5.82
N ALA A 226 10.79 27.32 5.07
CA ALA A 226 11.20 28.21 4.00
C ALA A 226 12.10 27.53 2.95
N ALA A 227 11.94 26.22 2.75
CA ALA A 227 12.76 25.41 1.85
C ALA A 227 12.29 25.47 0.39
N ILE A 228 11.06 25.95 0.13
CA ILE A 228 10.40 25.84 -1.18
C ILE A 228 9.88 27.18 -1.70
N LYS A 229 9.68 27.24 -3.02
CA LYS A 229 9.12 28.40 -3.73
C LYS A 229 7.60 28.38 -3.79
N THR A 230 6.96 27.23 -3.55
CA THR A 230 5.51 27.11 -3.53
C THR A 230 4.89 28.01 -2.47
N ARG A 231 3.95 28.87 -2.91
CA ARG A 231 3.24 29.83 -2.05
C ARG A 231 1.75 29.56 -1.93
N ARG A 232 1.17 28.85 -2.90
CA ARG A 232 -0.28 28.60 -2.96
C ARG A 232 -0.54 27.16 -3.37
N ILE A 233 -1.37 26.48 -2.59
CA ILE A 233 -1.85 25.14 -2.89
C ILE A 233 -3.37 25.25 -3.01
N LYS A 234 -3.93 24.88 -4.17
CA LYS A 234 -5.37 24.86 -4.38
C LYS A 234 -5.81 23.44 -4.66
N LEU A 235 -6.74 22.93 -3.87
CA LEU A 235 -7.29 21.58 -4.01
C LEU A 235 -8.74 21.68 -4.46
N VAL A 236 -9.03 21.14 -5.63
CA VAL A 236 -10.39 20.97 -6.15
C VAL A 236 -10.79 19.52 -5.92
N TRP A 237 -11.79 19.30 -5.07
CA TRP A 237 -12.25 17.96 -4.71
C TRP A 237 -13.72 17.79 -5.06
N GLN A 238 -13.99 16.84 -5.96
CA GLN A 238 -15.33 16.39 -6.32
C GLN A 238 -15.62 15.05 -5.65
N THR A 239 -16.76 14.90 -4.97
CA THR A 239 -17.15 13.62 -4.38
C THR A 239 -18.67 13.49 -4.32
N GLU A 240 -19.16 12.29 -4.55
CA GLU A 240 -20.58 11.93 -4.43
C GLU A 240 -20.92 11.49 -3.00
N GLU A 241 -19.99 10.77 -2.35
CA GLU A 241 -20.15 10.23 -0.99
C GLU A 241 -19.47 11.14 0.05
N TYR A 242 -20.02 12.34 0.27
CA TYR A 242 -19.48 13.26 1.27
C TYR A 242 -19.83 12.81 2.69
N HIS A 243 -18.80 12.55 3.50
CA HIS A 243 -18.96 12.23 4.92
C HIS A 243 -18.41 13.37 5.77
N GLY A 244 -19.26 14.05 6.55
CA GLY A 244 -18.83 15.14 7.44
C GLY A 244 -17.71 14.73 8.41
N GLN A 245 -17.67 13.46 8.82
CA GLN A 245 -16.58 12.91 9.65
C GLN A 245 -15.23 12.87 8.90
N LEU A 246 -15.22 12.62 7.59
CA LEU A 246 -13.99 12.63 6.79
C LEU A 246 -13.45 14.05 6.70
N GLN A 247 -14.33 15.04 6.50
CA GLN A 247 -13.94 16.45 6.55
C GLN A 247 -13.34 16.79 7.91
N GLN A 248 -14.00 16.43 9.01
CA GLN A 248 -13.50 16.68 10.36
C GLN A 248 -12.13 16.03 10.59
N TRP A 249 -11.93 14.81 10.11
CA TRP A 249 -10.64 14.13 10.19
C TRP A 249 -9.57 14.84 9.35
N MET A 250 -9.86 15.20 8.10
CA MET A 250 -8.94 15.97 7.26
C MET A 250 -8.58 17.30 7.91
N GLN A 251 -9.58 18.01 8.41
CA GLN A 251 -9.43 19.30 9.05
C GLN A 251 -8.61 19.17 10.34
N SER A 252 -8.84 18.14 11.16
CA SER A 252 -8.00 17.88 12.35
C SER A 252 -6.53 17.65 12.03
N ILE A 253 -6.23 17.05 10.87
CA ILE A 253 -4.87 16.78 10.43
C ILE A 253 -4.21 18.02 9.79
N LEU A 254 -5.00 18.88 9.16
CA LEU A 254 -4.54 20.09 8.49
C LEU A 254 -4.45 21.29 9.43
N ASP A 255 -5.29 21.33 10.47
CA ASP A 255 -5.27 22.35 11.53
C ASP A 255 -3.99 22.20 12.38
N ASP A 256 -3.56 20.96 12.65
CA ASP A 256 -2.22 20.66 13.20
C ASP A 256 -1.10 21.29 12.34
N GLU A 257 -1.36 21.56 11.06
CA GLU A 257 -0.40 22.08 10.10
C GLU A 257 -0.65 23.54 9.68
N GLU A 258 -1.63 24.26 10.24
CA GLU A 258 -1.99 25.66 9.88
C GLU A 258 -2.23 25.88 8.36
N VAL A 259 -2.89 24.95 7.68
CA VAL A 259 -3.15 25.05 6.22
C VAL A 259 -4.54 25.59 5.94
N SER A 260 -4.65 26.69 5.20
CA SER A 260 -5.92 27.14 4.62
C SER A 260 -6.19 26.41 3.30
N LEU A 261 -7.14 25.46 3.32
CA LEU A 261 -7.61 24.80 2.10
C LEU A 261 -8.87 25.47 1.57
N GLU A 262 -8.79 25.99 0.35
CA GLU A 262 -9.97 26.41 -0.42
C GLU A 262 -10.57 25.18 -1.10
N VAL A 263 -11.48 24.48 -0.42
CA VAL A 263 -12.16 23.29 -0.95
C VAL A 263 -13.34 23.74 -1.82
N SER A 264 -13.15 23.74 -3.14
CA SER A 264 -14.25 23.97 -4.09
C SER A 264 -15.05 22.68 -4.28
N ARG A 265 -16.30 22.68 -3.82
CA ARG A 265 -17.23 21.54 -3.91
C ARG A 265 -18.05 21.64 -5.19
N LYS A 266 -18.15 20.53 -5.93
CA LYS A 266 -19.20 20.32 -6.93
C LYS A 266 -19.83 18.96 -6.65
N CYS A 267 -20.98 18.97 -5.99
CA CYS A 267 -21.84 17.79 -5.94
C CYS A 267 -22.56 17.74 -7.28
N THR A 268 -22.29 16.72 -8.09
CA THR A 268 -23.13 16.38 -9.22
C THR A 268 -24.29 15.57 -8.67
N ASP A 269 -25.34 16.26 -8.24
CA ASP A 269 -26.62 15.58 -8.06
C ASP A 269 -27.17 15.26 -9.45
N GLY A 270 -27.81 14.09 -9.58
CA GLY A 270 -28.21 13.49 -10.85
C GLY A 270 -29.31 14.21 -11.62
N ASP A 271 -29.66 15.44 -11.26
CA ASP A 271 -30.64 16.26 -11.94
C ASP A 271 -30.09 17.69 -12.11
N ASP A 272 -30.20 18.20 -13.33
CA ASP A 272 -29.87 19.58 -13.71
C ASP A 272 -30.44 20.58 -12.70
N ILE A 273 -29.60 21.17 -11.84
CA ILE A 273 -29.70 22.56 -11.32
C ILE A 273 -28.38 22.89 -10.60
N LEU A 274 -27.71 23.94 -11.09
CA LEU A 274 -26.52 24.53 -10.48
C LEU A 274 -26.91 25.28 -9.20
N THR A 275 -26.58 24.73 -8.03
CA THR A 275 -26.58 25.50 -6.77
C THR A 275 -25.26 25.34 -6.03
N ASN A 276 -24.70 26.48 -5.61
CA ASN A 276 -23.39 26.64 -4.95
C ASN A 276 -23.47 26.49 -3.43
N GLU A 277 -24.34 25.66 -2.88
CA GLU A 277 -24.42 25.43 -1.44
C GLU A 277 -24.70 23.95 -1.15
N CYS A 278 -23.83 23.34 -0.36
CA CYS A 278 -23.95 22.05 0.32
C CYS A 278 -23.28 22.19 1.68
#